data_AF-R4UIL1-F1
#
_entry.id   AF-R4UIL1-F1
#
_cell.length_a   1.000
_cell.length_b   1.000
_cell.length_c   1.000
_cell.angle_alpha   90.00
_cell.angle_beta   90.00
_cell.angle_gamma   90.00
#
_symmetry.space_group_name_H-M   'P 1'
#
loop_
_entity.id
_entity.type
_entity.pdbx_description
1 polymer ?
#
loop_
_entity_poly.entity_id
_entity_poly.type
_entity_poly.pdbx_seq_one_letter_code
_entity_poly.pdbx_strand_id
1 'polypeptide(L)'
;MKKLLTILSALTISMTGVTSVIACHANTQQPSDQITPDQVKEFLNSQNEENPFILSRDEGNQKNRLVKDITQQLHLTSDYEIIVLDKDYQTPNLQGYEKAEIATINNGVATLSVKYQGKEFWNDKIFWLTNELGTVKTNLTTLASFTDENNGFEVPGQFVPADIKEKELEAALKQKFQNRFNFTVSSISSKPSIKETTSKVEEDSIINYGKTTIKVKTSDDVAVFSGEINWVTEPINTVAAFAMDLMGKGHSLNNGFDFKLPIPGLPFEVSLGTLYEFASLINTMLGSSINLVNLDNIGTDKFDDQWKNFLTSLDGMLEGLIGNSFINLPINLDLGKITANGTVGELLTNIAPSLIALLQWIISNDFKSNNVIMELLQYLLGNVNPKVKAGLARTYGESSNFYKKANTNLDALIGQALVGYKKNPPFIVALSTVPVIEQVVFGFLMNLKPTTLIMSILNEFSTLSENGFDLINQNVINKNHLKGVSTLVMGFIPDDMIFTLKDFMAPLWNAALPSLGVEANQLNQVDVELLQGRLKVKFKNQSGQWEEFKDVFNGDEEPNLDQILNATDMKLQFTNLQFKLTSKVDPNASYTTNNDLTFEMLLSDKKV
;
A
#
# COMPACT_ATOMS: atom_id res chain seq x y z
N MET A 1 10.65 -16.09 18.11
CA MET A 1 10.03 -15.25 17.06
C MET A 1 9.65 -13.86 17.55
N LYS A 2 8.70 -13.69 18.49
CA LYS A 2 8.29 -12.35 18.99
C LYS A 2 9.46 -11.46 19.47
N LYS A 3 10.41 -11.98 20.27
CA LYS A 3 11.58 -11.20 20.74
C LYS A 3 12.65 -10.89 19.67
N LEU A 4 12.71 -11.65 18.57
CA LEU A 4 13.62 -11.36 17.45
C LEU A 4 13.07 -10.19 16.61
N LEU A 5 11.74 -10.12 16.45
CA LEU A 5 11.03 -8.98 15.87
C LEU A 5 11.00 -7.73 16.79
N THR A 6 11.01 -7.91 18.12
CA THR A 6 11.04 -6.79 19.09
C THR A 6 12.40 -6.08 19.16
N ILE A 7 13.51 -6.78 18.94
CA ILE A 7 14.85 -6.17 18.90
C ILE A 7 15.07 -5.37 17.60
N LEU A 8 14.43 -5.80 16.49
CA LEU A 8 14.47 -5.10 15.20
C LEU A 8 13.58 -3.84 15.13
N SER A 9 12.58 -3.73 16.01
CA SER A 9 11.65 -2.58 16.06
C SER A 9 12.09 -1.45 17.01
N ALA A 10 13.13 -1.66 17.83
CA ALA A 10 13.60 -0.68 18.81
C ALA A 10 14.70 0.28 18.30
N LEU A 11 15.15 0.14 17.04
CA LEU A 11 16.23 0.93 16.44
C LEU A 11 15.75 1.96 15.39
N THR A 12 14.44 2.10 15.19
CA THR A 12 13.82 2.88 14.10
C THR A 12 13.54 4.35 14.42
N ILE A 13 14.32 5.01 15.27
CA ILE A 13 14.13 6.45 15.56
C ILE A 13 15.44 7.21 15.39
N SER A 14 15.69 7.70 14.17
CA SER A 14 16.26 9.05 13.95
C SER A 14 16.43 9.39 12.46
N MET A 15 15.88 10.55 12.10
CA MET A 15 16.26 11.46 11.01
C MET A 15 15.61 11.32 9.61
N THR A 16 14.69 12.26 9.45
CA THR A 16 14.07 12.87 8.27
C THR A 16 15.04 13.64 7.36
N GLY A 17 14.64 13.78 6.08
CA GLY A 17 14.97 14.91 5.20
C GLY A 17 16.07 14.60 4.16
N VAL A 18 16.07 15.09 2.92
CA VAL A 18 15.58 16.36 2.37
C VAL A 18 15.52 16.26 0.82
N THR A 19 14.34 16.59 0.28
CA THR A 19 14.00 17.40 -0.93
C THR A 19 14.59 17.17 -2.34
N SER A 20 13.62 17.06 -3.28
CA SER A 20 13.40 17.85 -4.51
C SER A 20 14.44 17.89 -5.64
N VAL A 21 13.98 17.72 -6.89
CA VAL A 21 13.84 18.84 -7.85
C VAL A 21 12.69 18.52 -8.84
N ILE A 22 11.67 19.39 -8.83
CA ILE A 22 10.65 19.51 -9.87
C ILE A 22 11.25 20.35 -10.99
N ALA A 23 11.36 19.80 -12.19
CA ALA A 23 11.74 20.56 -13.38
C ALA A 23 10.48 21.20 -14.00
N CYS A 24 10.30 22.49 -13.76
CA CYS A 24 9.40 23.34 -14.54
C CYS A 24 9.91 23.40 -15.99
N HIS A 25 9.21 22.76 -16.93
CA HIS A 25 9.33 23.08 -18.34
C HIS A 25 8.59 24.39 -18.61
N ALA A 26 9.33 25.47 -18.80
CA ALA A 26 8.84 26.71 -19.37
C ALA A 26 8.55 26.47 -20.85
N ASN A 27 7.28 26.25 -21.20
CA ASN A 27 6.80 26.36 -22.57
C ASN A 27 6.78 27.85 -22.95
N THR A 28 7.88 28.33 -23.52
CA THR A 28 7.90 29.57 -24.30
C THR A 28 7.28 29.29 -25.67
N GLN A 29 5.97 29.43 -25.79
CA GLN A 29 5.32 29.70 -27.07
C GLN A 29 4.76 31.13 -27.03
N GLN A 30 5.32 32.00 -27.88
CA GLN A 30 4.64 33.22 -28.29
C GLN A 30 3.43 32.82 -29.14
N PRO A 31 2.20 33.27 -28.86
CA PRO A 31 1.12 33.18 -29.83
C PRO A 31 1.22 34.37 -30.79
N SER A 32 1.38 34.08 -32.09
CA SER A 32 1.25 35.05 -33.18
C SER A 32 -0.05 34.84 -33.96
N ASP A 33 -1.18 34.72 -33.27
CA ASP A 33 -2.48 34.68 -33.93
C ASP A 33 -3.18 36.02 -33.72
N GLN A 34 -3.25 36.84 -34.77
CA GLN A 34 -4.14 38.00 -34.78
C GLN A 34 -5.58 37.49 -34.69
N ILE A 35 -6.25 37.82 -33.59
CA ILE A 35 -7.65 37.43 -33.36
C ILE A 35 -8.57 38.08 -34.41
N THR A 36 -9.50 37.31 -34.96
CA THR A 36 -10.43 37.75 -36.01
C THR A 36 -11.70 38.38 -35.43
N PRO A 37 -12.43 39.23 -36.19
CA PRO A 37 -13.70 39.81 -35.73
C PRO A 37 -14.74 38.76 -35.30
N ASP A 38 -14.77 37.60 -35.95
CA ASP A 38 -15.67 36.50 -35.60
C ASP A 38 -15.32 35.87 -34.24
N GLN A 39 -14.02 35.69 -33.95
CA GLN A 39 -13.55 35.22 -32.64
C GLN A 39 -13.84 36.23 -31.53
N VAL A 40 -13.70 37.53 -31.81
CA VAL A 40 -14.08 38.60 -30.88
C VAL A 40 -15.59 38.56 -30.60
N LYS A 41 -16.40 38.38 -31.64
CA LYS A 41 -17.87 38.27 -31.51
C LYS A 41 -18.28 37.03 -30.71
N GLU A 42 -17.65 35.90 -30.95
CA GLU A 42 -17.91 34.66 -30.21
C GLU A 42 -17.58 34.81 -28.72
N PHE A 43 -16.43 35.43 -28.40
CA PHE A 43 -16.08 35.75 -27.02
C PHE A 43 -17.09 36.69 -26.35
N LEU A 44 -17.49 37.78 -27.01
CA LEU A 44 -18.42 38.74 -26.42
C LEU A 44 -19.82 38.14 -26.21
N ASN A 45 -20.28 37.31 -27.15
CA ASN A 45 -21.54 36.58 -27.02
C ASN A 45 -21.52 35.54 -25.88
N SER A 46 -20.36 35.02 -25.49
CA SER A 46 -20.25 34.10 -24.35
C SER A 46 -20.33 34.81 -22.99
N GLN A 47 -20.21 36.15 -22.96
CA GLN A 47 -20.34 36.96 -21.74
C GLN A 47 -21.81 37.24 -21.41
N ASN A 48 -22.52 36.20 -20.98
CA ASN A 48 -23.95 36.21 -20.70
C ASN A 48 -24.27 36.25 -19.19
N GLU A 49 -25.55 36.16 -18.82
CA GLU A 49 -25.99 36.29 -17.43
C GLU A 49 -25.44 35.17 -16.51
N GLU A 50 -25.27 33.97 -17.04
CA GLU A 50 -24.66 32.85 -16.32
C GLU A 50 -23.14 33.05 -16.18
N ASN A 51 -22.50 33.49 -17.27
CA ASN A 51 -21.05 33.69 -17.41
C ASN A 51 -20.70 35.16 -17.70
N PRO A 52 -20.82 36.07 -16.72
CA PRO A 52 -20.50 37.48 -16.92
C PRO A 52 -18.98 37.70 -17.01
N PHE A 53 -18.58 38.75 -17.73
CA PHE A 53 -17.20 39.19 -17.79
C PHE A 53 -16.73 39.75 -16.43
N ILE A 54 -15.63 39.24 -15.87
CA ILE A 54 -15.11 39.69 -14.57
C ILE A 54 -13.94 40.67 -14.79
N LEU A 55 -14.05 41.86 -14.22
CA LEU A 55 -12.96 42.85 -14.26
C LEU A 55 -11.71 42.33 -13.54
N SER A 56 -10.54 42.73 -14.01
CA SER A 56 -9.24 42.36 -13.40
C SER A 56 -8.98 43.05 -12.05
N ARG A 57 -9.62 44.19 -11.79
CA ARG A 57 -9.55 44.96 -10.53
C ARG A 57 -10.62 46.06 -10.49
N ASP A 58 -10.96 46.48 -9.27
CA ASP A 58 -12.13 47.32 -9.01
C ASP A 58 -11.86 48.82 -9.04
N GLU A 59 -10.59 49.23 -9.04
CA GLU A 59 -10.19 50.64 -9.02
C GLU A 59 -10.37 51.36 -10.36
N GLY A 60 -10.89 52.58 -10.28
CA GLY A 60 -10.97 53.54 -11.39
C GLY A 60 -12.34 53.58 -12.07
N ASN A 61 -12.40 54.18 -13.26
CA ASN A 61 -13.61 54.21 -14.06
C ASN A 61 -13.89 52.80 -14.63
N GLN A 62 -14.95 52.17 -14.14
CA GLN A 62 -15.33 50.80 -14.49
C GLN A 62 -15.62 50.60 -15.99
N LYS A 63 -16.16 51.60 -16.69
CA LYS A 63 -16.35 51.54 -18.16
C LYS A 63 -15.03 51.43 -18.91
N ASN A 64 -14.08 52.31 -18.56
CA ASN A 64 -12.75 52.31 -19.17
C ASN A 64 -11.98 51.03 -18.83
N ARG A 65 -12.18 50.50 -17.61
CA ARG A 65 -11.59 49.22 -17.20
C ARG A 65 -12.15 48.06 -18.01
N LEU A 66 -13.48 47.97 -18.16
CA LEU A 66 -14.14 46.93 -18.94
C LEU A 66 -13.58 46.87 -20.38
N VAL A 67 -13.49 48.03 -21.04
CA VAL A 67 -12.87 48.14 -22.37
C VAL A 67 -11.43 47.65 -22.34
N LYS A 68 -10.61 48.15 -21.42
CA LYS A 68 -9.20 47.82 -21.32
C LYS A 68 -8.97 46.32 -21.08
N ASP A 69 -9.75 45.71 -20.20
CA ASP A 69 -9.58 44.30 -19.83
C ASP A 69 -10.04 43.39 -20.97
N ILE A 70 -11.11 43.72 -21.70
CA ILE A 70 -11.51 43.01 -22.93
C ILE A 70 -10.41 43.13 -24.00
N THR A 71 -9.90 44.34 -24.25
CA THR A 71 -8.79 44.58 -25.19
C THR A 71 -7.56 43.75 -24.83
N GLN A 72 -7.24 43.66 -23.53
CA GLN A 72 -6.08 42.90 -23.05
C GLN A 72 -6.29 41.39 -23.13
N GLN A 73 -7.45 40.88 -22.71
CA GLN A 73 -7.77 39.45 -22.69
C GLN A 73 -7.85 38.86 -24.09
N LEU A 74 -8.31 39.65 -25.07
CA LEU A 74 -8.36 39.26 -26.48
C LEU A 74 -7.11 39.67 -27.26
N HIS A 75 -6.12 40.30 -26.62
CA HIS A 75 -4.92 40.83 -27.29
C HIS A 75 -5.23 41.68 -28.53
N LEU A 76 -6.27 42.53 -28.47
CA LEU A 76 -6.70 43.33 -29.62
C LEU A 76 -5.65 44.35 -30.03
N THR A 77 -5.43 44.47 -31.34
CA THR A 77 -4.56 45.50 -31.93
C THR A 77 -5.27 46.87 -31.96
N SER A 78 -4.53 47.92 -32.33
CA SER A 78 -5.07 49.26 -32.53
C SER A 78 -6.12 49.37 -33.65
N ASP A 79 -6.32 48.31 -34.44
CA ASP A 79 -7.34 48.26 -35.49
C ASP A 79 -8.75 48.04 -34.94
N TYR A 80 -8.85 47.63 -33.67
CA TYR A 80 -10.11 47.46 -32.96
C TYR A 80 -10.44 48.68 -32.10
N GLU A 81 -11.69 49.13 -32.18
CA GLU A 81 -12.23 50.16 -31.30
C GLU A 81 -13.40 49.57 -30.51
N ILE A 82 -13.33 49.54 -29.18
CA ILE A 82 -14.41 49.12 -28.29
C ILE A 82 -14.91 50.35 -27.52
N ILE A 83 -16.22 50.58 -27.58
CA ILE A 83 -16.88 51.68 -26.87
C ILE A 83 -18.01 51.08 -26.03
N VAL A 84 -18.04 51.39 -24.73
CA VAL A 84 -19.20 51.15 -23.87
C VAL A 84 -20.22 52.25 -24.14
N LEU A 85 -21.39 51.89 -24.63
CA LEU A 85 -22.47 52.84 -24.83
C LEU A 85 -23.12 53.18 -23.48
N ASP A 86 -23.34 54.47 -23.22
CA ASP A 86 -23.94 54.93 -21.95
C ASP A 86 -25.39 54.47 -21.79
N LYS A 87 -26.08 54.31 -22.93
CA LYS A 87 -27.43 53.78 -22.99
C LYS A 87 -27.39 52.32 -22.51
N ASP A 88 -28.16 52.02 -21.47
CA ASP A 88 -28.31 50.69 -20.87
C ASP A 88 -27.11 50.21 -20.03
N TYR A 89 -26.16 51.09 -19.70
CA TYR A 89 -25.08 50.75 -18.75
C TYR A 89 -25.60 50.69 -17.31
N GLN A 90 -25.50 49.50 -16.70
CA GLN A 90 -25.86 49.24 -15.31
C GLN A 90 -24.64 48.68 -14.58
N THR A 91 -24.38 49.21 -13.39
CA THR A 91 -23.33 48.69 -12.51
C THR A 91 -23.83 47.43 -11.80
N PRO A 92 -22.99 46.39 -11.64
CA PRO A 92 -23.34 45.22 -10.86
C PRO A 92 -23.63 45.60 -9.42
N ASN A 93 -24.54 44.88 -8.77
CA ASN A 93 -24.83 45.09 -7.36
C ASN A 93 -25.01 43.77 -6.61
N LEU A 94 -24.75 43.82 -5.30
CA LEU A 94 -25.02 42.76 -4.36
C LEU A 94 -26.30 43.11 -3.61
N GLN A 95 -27.33 42.27 -3.76
CA GLN A 95 -28.56 42.40 -2.99
C GLN A 95 -28.49 41.45 -1.79
N GLY A 96 -28.24 42.02 -0.61
CA GLY A 96 -28.22 41.27 0.65
C GLY A 96 -29.63 40.89 1.13
N TYR A 97 -29.69 40.00 2.12
CA TYR A 97 -30.95 39.51 2.72
C TYR A 97 -30.97 39.66 4.24
N GLU A 98 -32.18 39.85 4.78
CA GLU A 98 -32.43 39.87 6.23
C GLU A 98 -32.90 38.51 6.78
N LYS A 99 -33.21 37.54 5.91
CA LYS A 99 -33.76 36.21 6.27
C LYS A 99 -32.97 35.08 5.60
N ALA A 100 -33.38 33.84 5.85
CA ALA A 100 -32.60 32.63 5.56
C ALA A 100 -32.47 32.31 4.06
N GLU A 101 -31.71 33.11 3.33
CA GLU A 101 -31.50 33.03 1.89
C GLU A 101 -30.05 33.43 1.52
N ILE A 102 -29.55 32.96 0.38
CA ILE A 102 -28.24 33.31 -0.18
C ILE A 102 -28.40 34.59 -1.01
N ALA A 103 -27.52 35.58 -0.79
CA ALA A 103 -27.47 36.85 -1.56
C ALA A 103 -27.53 36.66 -3.08
N THR A 104 -28.33 37.51 -3.74
CA THR A 104 -28.39 37.56 -5.21
C THR A 104 -27.44 38.63 -5.70
N ILE A 105 -26.55 38.26 -6.60
CA ILE A 105 -25.69 39.19 -7.32
C ILE A 105 -26.36 39.48 -8.66
N ASN A 106 -26.80 40.73 -8.85
CA ASN A 106 -27.26 41.16 -10.15
C ASN A 106 -26.06 41.62 -10.96
N ASN A 107 -25.85 40.97 -12.10
CA ASN A 107 -24.79 41.35 -13.02
C ASN A 107 -24.99 42.77 -13.52
N GLY A 108 -23.88 43.46 -13.78
CA GLY A 108 -23.90 44.69 -14.55
C GLY A 108 -24.22 44.38 -16.01
N VAL A 109 -24.80 45.34 -16.71
CA VAL A 109 -25.12 45.24 -18.12
C VAL A 109 -24.38 46.37 -18.85
N ALA A 110 -23.74 46.05 -19.96
CA ALA A 110 -23.07 47.04 -20.79
C ALA A 110 -23.29 46.72 -22.27
N THR A 111 -23.84 47.65 -23.02
CA THR A 111 -23.90 47.55 -24.49
C THR A 111 -22.57 48.02 -25.07
N LEU A 112 -21.87 47.16 -25.81
CA LEU A 112 -20.61 47.54 -26.45
C LEU A 112 -20.82 47.71 -27.96
N SER A 113 -20.27 48.79 -28.51
CA SER A 113 -20.05 48.95 -29.94
C SER A 113 -18.61 48.58 -30.25
N VAL A 114 -18.39 47.58 -31.08
CA VAL A 114 -17.06 47.13 -31.50
C VAL A 114 -16.88 47.34 -32.99
N LYS A 115 -15.81 48.05 -33.35
CA LYS A 115 -15.40 48.31 -34.73
C LYS A 115 -14.07 47.67 -35.02
N TYR A 116 -13.90 47.23 -36.27
CA TYR A 116 -12.63 46.80 -36.83
C TYR A 116 -12.34 47.66 -38.06
N GLN A 117 -11.17 48.30 -38.10
CA GLN A 117 -10.78 49.23 -39.16
C GLN A 117 -11.84 50.32 -39.43
N GLY A 118 -12.47 50.83 -38.35
CA GLY A 118 -13.49 51.88 -38.41
C GLY A 118 -14.90 51.43 -38.79
N LYS A 119 -15.13 50.14 -39.11
CA LYS A 119 -16.47 49.60 -39.40
C LYS A 119 -17.00 48.80 -38.21
N GLU A 120 -18.19 49.16 -37.73
CA GLU A 120 -18.90 48.41 -36.68
C GLU A 120 -19.29 47.02 -37.18
N PHE A 121 -18.93 46.00 -36.41
CA PHE A 121 -19.28 44.59 -36.72
C PHE A 121 -20.01 43.90 -35.56
N TRP A 122 -20.03 44.49 -34.37
CA TRP A 122 -20.74 43.99 -33.20
C TRP A 122 -21.32 45.12 -32.36
N ASN A 123 -22.58 44.98 -31.97
CA ASN A 123 -23.32 45.95 -31.18
C ASN A 123 -24.41 45.20 -30.39
N ASP A 124 -24.07 44.76 -29.19
CA ASP A 124 -24.99 44.06 -28.30
C ASP A 124 -24.60 44.26 -26.84
N LYS A 125 -25.43 43.75 -25.93
CA LYS A 125 -25.15 43.75 -24.49
C LYS A 125 -24.24 42.59 -24.11
N ILE A 126 -23.33 42.87 -23.18
CA ILE A 126 -22.66 41.88 -22.35
C ILE A 126 -23.08 42.05 -20.89
N PHE A 127 -22.90 40.98 -20.13
CA PHE A 127 -23.00 41.01 -18.67
C PHE A 127 -21.61 41.06 -18.05
N TRP A 128 -21.47 41.78 -16.95
CA TRP A 128 -20.17 41.95 -16.30
C TRP A 128 -20.26 42.09 -14.78
N LEU A 129 -19.18 41.79 -14.08
CA LEU A 129 -19.01 41.91 -12.64
C LEU A 129 -17.70 42.60 -12.30
N THR A 130 -17.67 43.28 -11.16
CA THR A 130 -16.41 43.69 -10.53
C THR A 130 -15.64 42.45 -10.06
N ASN A 131 -14.32 42.57 -9.87
CA ASN A 131 -13.47 41.49 -9.38
C ASN A 131 -13.95 41.02 -7.99
N GLU A 132 -14.28 41.97 -7.12
CA GLU A 132 -14.85 41.71 -5.81
C GLU A 132 -16.15 40.91 -5.91
N LEU A 133 -17.13 41.35 -6.70
CA LEU A 133 -18.42 40.66 -6.82
C LEU A 133 -18.29 39.30 -7.52
N GLY A 134 -17.34 39.15 -8.46
CA GLY A 134 -17.00 37.85 -9.04
C GLY A 134 -16.46 36.87 -7.99
N THR A 135 -15.60 37.36 -7.08
CA THR A 135 -15.08 36.57 -5.95
C THR A 135 -16.20 36.21 -4.97
N VAL A 136 -17.06 37.16 -4.62
CA VAL A 136 -18.24 36.91 -3.76
C VAL A 136 -19.16 35.87 -4.40
N LYS A 137 -19.44 35.95 -5.71
CA LYS A 137 -20.25 34.98 -6.44
C LYS A 137 -19.71 33.55 -6.29
N THR A 138 -18.42 33.36 -6.55
CA THR A 138 -17.75 32.05 -6.42
C THR A 138 -17.82 31.51 -4.98
N ASN A 139 -17.60 32.38 -3.98
CA ASN A 139 -17.67 31.98 -2.58
C ASN A 139 -19.11 31.63 -2.15
N LEU A 140 -20.13 32.37 -2.63
CA LEU A 140 -21.53 32.04 -2.37
C LEU A 140 -21.95 30.73 -3.01
N THR A 141 -21.49 30.43 -4.24
CA THR A 141 -21.72 29.11 -4.87
C THR A 141 -21.07 27.99 -4.06
N THR A 142 -19.84 28.20 -3.57
CA THR A 142 -19.18 27.21 -2.70
C THR A 142 -19.96 27.02 -1.40
N LEU A 143 -20.43 28.10 -0.78
CA LEU A 143 -21.23 28.06 0.44
C LEU A 143 -22.57 27.35 0.23
N ALA A 144 -23.23 27.60 -0.90
CA ALA A 144 -24.48 26.94 -1.29
C ALA A 144 -24.28 25.42 -1.37
N SER A 145 -23.16 24.95 -1.91
CA SER A 145 -22.92 23.51 -2.00
C SER A 145 -22.81 22.82 -0.63
N PHE A 146 -22.54 23.56 0.45
CA PHE A 146 -22.56 23.01 1.82
C PHE A 146 -23.97 22.90 2.41
N THR A 147 -25.02 23.35 1.72
CA THR A 147 -26.41 23.10 2.16
C THR A 147 -26.94 21.76 1.64
N ASP A 148 -26.26 21.17 0.66
CA ASP A 148 -26.67 19.89 0.05
C ASP A 148 -26.40 18.73 1.00
N GLU A 149 -27.37 17.82 1.16
CA GLU A 149 -27.35 16.75 2.18
C GLU A 149 -26.10 15.83 2.12
N ASN A 150 -25.47 15.72 0.95
CA ASN A 150 -24.30 14.87 0.71
C ASN A 150 -22.97 15.63 0.66
N ASN A 151 -22.97 16.91 1.01
CA ASN A 151 -21.79 17.74 0.95
C ASN A 151 -21.71 18.63 2.18
N GLY A 152 -20.50 18.97 2.59
CA GLY A 152 -20.25 19.79 3.76
C GLY A 152 -18.79 20.22 3.81
N PHE A 153 -18.50 21.28 4.56
CA PHE A 153 -17.12 21.71 4.71
C PHE A 153 -16.40 20.86 5.75
N GLU A 154 -15.14 20.56 5.48
CA GLU A 154 -14.27 19.90 6.43
C GLU A 154 -13.71 20.89 7.45
N VAL A 155 -13.79 20.53 8.73
CA VAL A 155 -13.12 21.22 9.83
C VAL A 155 -11.74 20.58 10.01
N PRO A 156 -10.66 21.27 9.63
CA PRO A 156 -9.31 20.72 9.71
C PRO A 156 -8.86 20.57 11.16
N GLY A 157 -8.05 19.55 11.42
CA GLY A 157 -7.47 19.25 12.72
C GLY A 157 -7.99 17.95 13.35
N GLN A 158 -7.28 17.53 14.39
CA GLN A 158 -7.51 16.26 15.09
C GLN A 158 -8.56 16.44 16.19
N PHE A 159 -9.81 16.71 15.78
CA PHE A 159 -10.93 16.94 16.69
C PHE A 159 -11.97 15.83 16.62
N VAL A 160 -12.49 15.45 17.78
CA VAL A 160 -13.73 14.68 17.91
C VAL A 160 -14.91 15.63 17.74
N PRO A 161 -16.00 15.26 17.02
CA PRO A 161 -17.14 16.13 16.79
C PRO A 161 -17.76 16.70 18.06
N ALA A 162 -17.78 15.92 19.15
CA ALA A 162 -18.30 16.33 20.45
C ALA A 162 -17.55 17.53 21.04
N ASP A 163 -16.27 17.68 20.73
CA ASP A 163 -15.40 18.72 21.28
C ASP A 163 -15.38 20.01 20.45
N ILE A 164 -15.89 19.96 19.21
CA ILE A 164 -16.01 21.12 18.33
C ILE A 164 -17.00 22.13 18.92
N LYS A 165 -16.56 23.38 19.07
CA LYS A 165 -17.40 24.52 19.46
C LYS A 165 -17.53 25.49 18.29
N GLU A 166 -18.29 26.56 18.52
CA GLU A 166 -18.62 27.55 17.50
C GLU A 166 -17.37 28.24 16.93
N LYS A 167 -16.36 28.50 17.77
CA LYS A 167 -15.13 29.21 17.37
C LYS A 167 -14.27 28.41 16.41
N GLU A 168 -14.19 27.09 16.59
CA GLU A 168 -13.43 26.21 15.72
C GLU A 168 -14.08 26.12 14.33
N LEU A 169 -15.42 26.05 14.27
CA LEU A 169 -16.17 26.13 13.01
C LEU A 169 -15.99 27.49 12.32
N GLU A 170 -16.05 28.60 13.07
CA GLU A 170 -15.78 29.94 12.52
C GLU A 170 -14.36 30.06 11.97
N ALA A 171 -13.36 29.53 12.66
CA ALA A 171 -11.98 29.54 12.21
C ALA A 171 -11.80 28.71 10.93
N ALA A 172 -12.39 27.52 10.87
CA ALA A 172 -12.38 26.66 9.69
C ALA A 172 -13.05 27.33 8.48
N LEU A 173 -14.23 27.94 8.67
CA LEU A 173 -14.92 28.71 7.62
C LEU A 173 -14.09 29.91 7.15
N LYS A 174 -13.53 30.69 8.08
CA LYS A 174 -12.63 31.80 7.75
C LYS A 174 -11.43 31.33 6.93
N GLN A 175 -10.82 30.20 7.31
CA GLN A 175 -9.71 29.63 6.55
C GLN A 175 -10.16 29.17 5.15
N LYS A 176 -11.28 28.43 5.04
CA LYS A 176 -11.83 27.93 3.78
C LYS A 176 -12.12 29.05 2.78
N PHE A 177 -12.63 30.18 3.28
CA PHE A 177 -12.97 31.36 2.49
C PHE A 177 -11.90 32.47 2.56
N GLN A 178 -10.67 32.16 2.98
CA GLN A 178 -9.51 33.07 3.00
C GLN A 178 -9.79 34.44 3.66
N ASN A 179 -10.56 34.47 4.75
CA ASN A 179 -11.00 35.66 5.49
C ASN A 179 -11.80 36.68 4.66
N ARG A 180 -12.38 36.28 3.52
CA ARG A 180 -13.20 37.15 2.67
C ARG A 180 -14.59 37.43 3.25
N PHE A 181 -15.07 36.55 4.11
CA PHE A 181 -16.33 36.72 4.81
C PHE A 181 -16.13 36.71 6.33
N ASN A 182 -17.02 37.43 6.99
CA ASN A 182 -17.19 37.38 8.44
C ASN A 182 -18.27 36.35 8.76
N PHE A 183 -17.86 35.27 9.41
CA PHE A 183 -18.74 34.20 9.86
C PHE A 183 -19.08 34.36 11.33
N THR A 184 -20.34 34.13 11.66
CA THR A 184 -20.81 33.92 13.04
C THR A 184 -21.56 32.62 13.09
N VAL A 185 -21.09 31.68 13.91
CA VAL A 185 -21.78 30.41 14.14
C VAL A 185 -22.74 30.62 15.31
N SER A 186 -24.04 30.42 15.05
CA SER A 186 -25.10 30.69 16.02
C SER A 186 -25.43 29.48 16.87
N SER A 187 -25.35 28.27 16.28
CA SER A 187 -25.59 27.00 16.96
C SER A 187 -25.09 25.83 16.13
N ILE A 188 -24.72 24.74 16.81
CA ILE A 188 -24.45 23.44 16.20
C ILE A 188 -25.70 22.58 16.43
N SER A 189 -26.46 22.31 15.37
CA SER A 189 -27.74 21.60 15.44
C SER A 189 -27.58 20.08 15.43
N SER A 190 -26.53 19.56 14.78
CA SER A 190 -26.17 18.15 14.84
C SER A 190 -24.67 17.95 14.67
N LYS A 191 -24.18 16.82 15.16
CA LYS A 191 -22.77 16.44 15.06
C LYS A 191 -22.60 15.39 13.95
N PRO A 192 -21.53 15.48 13.14
CA PRO A 192 -21.26 14.49 12.12
C PRO A 192 -21.01 13.12 12.73
N SER A 193 -21.32 12.09 11.95
CA SER A 193 -21.02 10.69 12.27
C SER A 193 -20.82 9.90 10.98
N ILE A 194 -20.34 8.67 11.12
CA ILE A 194 -20.27 7.72 10.02
C ILE A 194 -21.53 6.86 10.05
N LYS A 195 -22.20 6.66 8.91
CA LYS A 195 -23.29 5.68 8.80
C LYS A 195 -22.70 4.26 8.88
N GLU A 196 -23.19 3.45 9.80
CA GLU A 196 -22.94 2.01 9.78
C GLU A 196 -23.77 1.38 8.65
N THR A 197 -23.11 0.82 7.63
CA THR A 197 -23.79 0.10 6.55
C THR A 197 -24.13 -1.32 7.00
N THR A 198 -25.43 -1.64 7.08
CA THR A 198 -25.91 -3.00 7.36
C THR A 198 -26.16 -3.85 6.10
N SER A 199 -25.96 -3.33 4.88
CA SER A 199 -26.35 -4.05 3.65
C SER A 199 -25.67 -3.56 2.36
N LYS A 200 -25.35 -4.51 1.47
CA LYS A 200 -24.53 -4.44 0.25
C LYS A 200 -25.01 -3.52 -0.89
N VAL A 201 -26.10 -2.78 -0.75
CA VAL A 201 -26.72 -2.10 -1.90
C VAL A 201 -27.34 -0.81 -1.42
N GLU A 202 -26.58 0.29 -1.44
CA GLU A 202 -27.07 1.63 -1.76
C GLU A 202 -25.88 2.58 -1.85
N GLU A 203 -25.85 3.42 -2.89
CA GLU A 203 -24.89 4.50 -3.15
C GLU A 203 -25.07 5.67 -2.15
N ASP A 204 -25.40 5.35 -0.91
CA ASP A 204 -25.71 6.29 0.16
C ASP A 204 -24.41 6.94 0.67
N SER A 205 -24.46 8.25 0.91
CA SER A 205 -23.35 8.98 1.53
C SER A 205 -22.91 8.32 2.84
N ILE A 206 -21.66 7.84 2.89
CA ILE A 206 -21.07 7.20 4.08
C ILE A 206 -21.02 8.16 5.27
N ILE A 207 -20.83 9.44 4.98
CA ILE A 207 -20.75 10.49 5.97
C ILE A 207 -22.16 11.01 6.22
N ASN A 208 -22.60 10.94 7.48
CA ASN A 208 -23.72 11.75 7.95
C ASN A 208 -23.14 13.09 8.43
N TYR A 209 -23.20 14.11 7.57
CA TYR A 209 -22.68 15.43 7.89
C TYR A 209 -23.44 16.03 9.08
N GLY A 210 -22.70 16.67 9.99
CA GLY A 210 -23.30 17.47 11.04
C GLY A 210 -23.82 18.77 10.47
N LYS A 211 -24.67 19.45 11.21
CA LYS A 211 -25.30 20.69 10.78
C LYS A 211 -25.01 21.82 11.75
N THR A 212 -24.85 23.02 11.20
CA THR A 212 -24.57 24.23 11.96
C THR A 212 -25.27 25.43 11.32
N THR A 213 -25.83 26.31 12.14
CA THR A 213 -26.46 27.54 11.67
C THR A 213 -25.45 28.67 11.69
N ILE A 214 -25.23 29.31 10.55
CA ILE A 214 -24.29 30.40 10.38
C ILE A 214 -24.96 31.68 9.89
N LYS A 215 -24.31 32.81 10.16
CA LYS A 215 -24.53 34.09 9.51
C LYS A 215 -23.24 34.53 8.85
N VAL A 216 -23.36 35.02 7.62
CA VAL A 216 -22.23 35.42 6.79
C VAL A 216 -22.43 36.85 6.34
N LYS A 217 -21.40 37.66 6.56
CA LYS A 217 -21.33 39.02 6.06
C LYS A 217 -20.09 39.25 5.21
N THR A 218 -20.15 40.18 4.27
CA THR A 218 -18.96 40.68 3.56
C THR A 218 -18.06 41.49 4.51
N SER A 219 -16.89 41.89 4.02
CA SER A 219 -16.00 42.85 4.71
C SER A 219 -16.70 44.19 4.99
N ASP A 220 -17.64 44.58 4.13
CA ASP A 220 -18.41 45.82 4.23
C ASP A 220 -19.70 45.67 5.06
N ASP A 221 -19.77 44.62 5.88
CA ASP A 221 -20.89 44.31 6.79
C ASP A 221 -22.24 44.04 6.10
N VAL A 222 -22.24 43.72 4.80
CA VAL A 222 -23.45 43.31 4.06
C VAL A 222 -23.76 41.84 4.36
N ALA A 223 -24.97 41.54 4.85
CA ALA A 223 -25.43 40.17 5.09
C ALA A 223 -25.67 39.42 3.78
N VAL A 224 -24.97 38.30 3.59
CA VAL A 224 -24.99 37.53 2.33
C VAL A 224 -25.48 36.09 2.46
N PHE A 225 -25.50 35.55 3.67
CA PHE A 225 -26.12 34.26 3.94
C PHE A 225 -26.52 34.17 5.42
N SER A 226 -27.66 33.54 5.68
CA SER A 226 -28.04 33.11 7.03
C SER A 226 -28.75 31.79 6.88
N GLY A 227 -28.25 30.72 7.51
CA GLY A 227 -28.86 29.41 7.30
C GLY A 227 -28.05 28.27 7.87
N GLU A 228 -28.59 27.08 7.70
CA GLU A 228 -27.93 25.84 8.09
C GLU A 228 -27.00 25.37 6.97
N ILE A 229 -25.79 24.96 7.33
CA ILE A 229 -24.85 24.28 6.45
C ILE A 229 -24.33 23.01 7.11
N ASN A 230 -23.84 22.10 6.27
CA ASN A 230 -23.30 20.82 6.64
C ASN A 230 -21.78 20.91 6.87
N TRP A 231 -21.28 20.12 7.82
CA TRP A 231 -19.88 20.08 8.20
C TRP A 231 -19.45 18.69 8.67
N VAL A 232 -18.15 18.41 8.58
CA VAL A 232 -17.54 17.15 9.04
C VAL A 232 -16.16 17.43 9.64
N THR A 233 -15.68 16.61 10.58
CA THR A 233 -14.29 16.70 11.06
C THR A 233 -13.35 15.95 10.12
N GLU A 234 -12.10 16.40 10.00
CA GLU A 234 -11.06 15.72 9.23
C GLU A 234 -10.94 14.21 9.57
N PRO A 235 -10.92 13.77 10.86
CA PRO A 235 -10.88 12.34 11.19
C PRO A 235 -12.01 11.49 10.60
N ILE A 236 -13.27 12.00 10.60
CA ILE A 236 -14.41 11.29 10.01
C ILE A 236 -14.25 11.22 8.48
N ASN A 237 -13.86 12.34 7.86
CA ASN A 237 -13.67 12.40 6.42
C ASN A 237 -12.55 11.44 5.97
N THR A 238 -11.44 11.38 6.71
CA THR A 238 -10.33 10.45 6.45
C THR A 238 -10.76 9.00 6.52
N VAL A 239 -11.50 8.59 7.56
CA VAL A 239 -11.98 7.20 7.69
C VAL A 239 -12.94 6.85 6.54
N ALA A 240 -13.87 7.74 6.20
CA ALA A 240 -14.82 7.53 5.10
C ALA A 240 -14.13 7.44 3.73
N ALA A 241 -13.18 8.35 3.45
CA ALA A 241 -12.38 8.33 2.23
C ALA A 241 -11.56 7.04 2.11
N PHE A 242 -10.92 6.62 3.21
CA PHE A 242 -10.16 5.37 3.26
C PHE A 242 -11.06 4.16 3.00
N ALA A 243 -12.25 4.12 3.60
CA ALA A 243 -13.21 3.06 3.38
C ALA A 243 -13.64 2.95 1.91
N MET A 244 -13.98 4.08 1.28
CA MET A 244 -14.37 4.13 -0.13
C MET A 244 -13.25 3.67 -1.05
N ASP A 245 -12.02 4.14 -0.81
CA ASP A 245 -10.86 3.74 -1.59
C ASP A 245 -10.60 2.23 -1.47
N LEU A 246 -10.67 1.68 -0.25
CA LEU A 246 -10.50 0.25 -0.01
C LEU A 246 -11.60 -0.60 -0.67
N MET A 247 -12.85 -0.15 -0.61
CA MET A 247 -13.98 -0.82 -1.27
C MET A 247 -13.88 -0.73 -2.79
N GLY A 248 -13.49 0.42 -3.35
CA GLY A 248 -13.26 0.57 -4.80
C GLY A 248 -12.18 -0.38 -5.29
N LYS A 249 -11.08 -0.50 -4.54
CA LYS A 249 -9.97 -1.41 -4.86
C LYS A 249 -10.34 -2.88 -4.70
N GLY A 250 -11.04 -3.25 -3.64
CA GLY A 250 -11.45 -4.64 -3.39
C GLY A 250 -12.38 -5.26 -4.44
N HIS A 251 -12.90 -4.45 -5.39
CA HIS A 251 -13.70 -4.91 -6.54
C HIS A 251 -12.98 -4.75 -7.89
N SER A 252 -11.76 -4.23 -7.92
CA SER A 252 -10.99 -4.00 -9.15
C SER A 252 -10.31 -5.28 -9.65
N LEU A 253 -9.99 -5.34 -10.95
CA LEU A 253 -9.30 -6.48 -11.58
C LEU A 253 -7.77 -6.45 -11.39
N ASN A 254 -7.20 -5.30 -10.95
CA ASN A 254 -5.75 -5.09 -10.80
C ASN A 254 -5.38 -4.88 -9.32
N ASN A 255 -5.55 -5.93 -8.51
CA ASN A 255 -5.41 -5.87 -7.04
C ASN A 255 -4.05 -6.38 -6.52
N GLY A 256 -3.04 -6.43 -7.39
CA GLY A 256 -1.69 -6.89 -7.05
C GLY A 256 -1.01 -5.95 -6.05
N PHE A 257 -0.68 -6.46 -4.87
CA PHE A 257 0.11 -5.74 -3.88
C PHE A 257 1.50 -6.38 -3.76
N ASP A 258 2.53 -5.55 -3.59
CA ASP A 258 3.92 -5.97 -3.55
C ASP A 258 4.43 -5.97 -2.12
N PHE A 259 4.97 -7.11 -1.69
CA PHE A 259 5.52 -7.25 -0.36
C PHE A 259 6.96 -6.77 -0.34
N LYS A 260 7.19 -5.66 0.34
CA LYS A 260 8.54 -5.19 0.63
C LYS A 260 9.03 -5.88 1.89
N LEU A 261 9.92 -6.85 1.72
CA LEU A 261 10.63 -7.47 2.82
C LEU A 261 11.86 -6.62 3.14
N PRO A 262 11.94 -5.99 4.32
CA PRO A 262 13.20 -5.41 4.74
C PRO A 262 14.22 -6.54 4.90
N ILE A 263 15.36 -6.47 4.21
CA ILE A 263 16.45 -7.41 4.47
C ILE A 263 17.20 -6.92 5.70
N PRO A 264 17.26 -7.71 6.78
CA PRO A 264 17.96 -7.29 8.00
C PRO A 264 19.41 -6.89 7.71
N GLY A 265 19.79 -5.69 8.17
CA GLY A 265 21.13 -5.13 8.02
C GLY A 265 21.38 -4.37 6.72
N LEU A 266 20.61 -4.60 5.65
CA LEU A 266 20.81 -3.92 4.37
C LEU A 266 19.94 -2.65 4.26
N PRO A 267 20.44 -1.56 3.65
CA PRO A 267 19.70 -0.30 3.50
C PRO A 267 18.62 -0.35 2.40
N PHE A 268 18.31 -1.54 1.87
CA PHE A 268 17.32 -1.72 0.81
C PHE A 268 16.25 -2.73 1.23
N GLU A 269 15.02 -2.43 0.84
CA GLU A 269 13.90 -3.37 0.92
C GLU A 269 13.91 -4.23 -0.35
N VAL A 270 13.75 -5.54 -0.19
CA VAL A 270 13.53 -6.42 -1.34
C VAL A 270 12.03 -6.57 -1.53
N SER A 271 11.57 -6.00 -2.63
CA SER A 271 10.25 -6.30 -3.16
C SER A 271 10.23 -7.75 -3.63
N LEU A 272 9.18 -8.49 -3.22
CA LEU A 272 8.93 -9.84 -3.73
C LEU A 272 8.69 -9.82 -5.25
N GLY A 273 8.19 -8.72 -5.80
CA GLY A 273 8.05 -8.48 -7.24
C GLY A 273 9.30 -7.95 -7.96
N THR A 274 10.44 -7.82 -7.27
CA THR A 274 11.75 -7.52 -7.87
C THR A 274 12.81 -8.57 -7.49
N LEU A 275 12.39 -9.76 -7.08
CA LEU A 275 13.34 -10.83 -6.69
C LEU A 275 14.26 -11.25 -7.84
N TYR A 276 13.83 -11.08 -9.09
CA TYR A 276 14.68 -11.26 -10.26
C TYR A 276 15.84 -10.26 -10.31
N GLU A 277 15.59 -9.00 -9.97
CA GLU A 277 16.65 -7.98 -9.87
C GLU A 277 17.64 -8.33 -8.76
N PHE A 278 17.15 -8.89 -7.65
CA PHE A 278 17.99 -9.39 -6.57
C PHE A 278 18.85 -10.60 -7.00
N ALA A 279 18.31 -11.55 -7.77
CA ALA A 279 19.08 -12.66 -8.33
C ALA A 279 20.19 -12.17 -9.29
N SER A 280 19.87 -11.17 -10.13
CA SER A 280 20.85 -10.51 -11.02
C SER A 280 21.94 -9.78 -10.23
N LEU A 281 21.56 -9.14 -9.12
CA LEU A 281 22.49 -8.49 -8.19
C LEU A 281 23.43 -9.52 -7.54
N ILE A 282 22.92 -10.66 -7.06
CA ILE A 282 23.75 -11.76 -6.53
C ILE A 282 24.75 -12.24 -7.59
N ASN A 283 24.30 -12.45 -8.83
CA ASN A 283 25.21 -12.89 -9.90
C ASN A 283 26.31 -11.85 -10.17
N THR A 284 25.95 -10.57 -10.21
CA THR A 284 26.90 -9.48 -10.48
C THR A 284 27.90 -9.29 -9.34
N MET A 285 27.44 -9.35 -8.08
CA MET A 285 28.29 -9.14 -6.90
C MET A 285 29.14 -10.36 -6.56
N LEU A 286 28.58 -11.57 -6.70
CA LEU A 286 29.13 -12.78 -6.10
C LEU A 286 29.32 -13.93 -7.10
N GLY A 287 28.86 -13.81 -8.34
CA GLY A 287 28.81 -14.93 -9.30
C GLY A 287 30.17 -15.58 -9.57
N SER A 288 31.23 -14.79 -9.69
CA SER A 288 32.59 -15.30 -9.85
C SER A 288 33.09 -16.06 -8.62
N SER A 289 32.71 -15.62 -7.41
CA SER A 289 33.15 -16.22 -6.14
C SER A 289 32.33 -17.46 -5.76
N ILE A 290 31.01 -17.45 -6.03
CA ILE A 290 30.10 -18.57 -5.77
C ILE A 290 30.49 -19.79 -6.63
N ASN A 291 30.89 -19.57 -7.88
CA ASN A 291 31.30 -20.63 -8.79
C ASN A 291 32.66 -21.25 -8.43
N LEU A 292 33.44 -20.62 -7.55
CA LEU A 292 34.69 -21.20 -7.03
C LEU A 292 34.46 -22.26 -5.94
N VAL A 293 33.28 -22.26 -5.31
CA VAL A 293 32.93 -23.29 -4.32
C VAL A 293 32.44 -24.53 -5.03
N ASN A 294 33.29 -25.57 -5.08
CA ASN A 294 32.99 -26.77 -5.83
C ASN A 294 32.29 -27.82 -4.94
N LEU A 295 31.01 -28.05 -5.22
CA LEU A 295 30.18 -29.04 -4.53
C LEU A 295 30.70 -30.49 -4.64
N ASP A 296 31.56 -30.83 -5.60
CA ASP A 296 32.16 -32.18 -5.67
C ASP A 296 33.09 -32.47 -4.47
N ASN A 297 33.59 -31.41 -3.82
CA ASN A 297 34.50 -31.49 -2.69
C ASN A 297 33.79 -31.57 -1.32
N ILE A 298 32.45 -31.58 -1.24
CA ILE A 298 31.71 -31.57 0.03
C ILE A 298 32.26 -32.63 1.00
N GLY A 299 32.47 -32.25 2.26
CA GLY A 299 33.02 -33.13 3.30
C GLY A 299 34.54 -33.31 3.26
N THR A 300 35.26 -32.50 2.46
CA THR A 300 36.74 -32.45 2.45
C THR A 300 37.23 -31.07 2.88
N ASP A 301 38.49 -30.97 3.33
CA ASP A 301 39.11 -29.70 3.73
C ASP A 301 39.12 -28.68 2.58
N LYS A 302 39.22 -29.15 1.34
CA LYS A 302 39.15 -28.29 0.15
C LYS A 302 37.81 -27.55 0.04
N PHE A 303 36.69 -28.19 0.40
CA PHE A 303 35.39 -27.51 0.41
C PHE A 303 35.31 -26.48 1.52
N ASP A 304 35.84 -26.80 2.71
CA ASP A 304 35.88 -25.88 3.84
C ASP A 304 36.66 -24.61 3.53
N ASP A 305 37.84 -24.75 2.92
CA ASP A 305 38.66 -23.61 2.51
C ASP A 305 37.92 -22.74 1.48
N GLN A 306 37.27 -23.38 0.49
CA GLN A 306 36.47 -22.69 -0.51
C GLN A 306 35.28 -21.94 0.11
N TRP A 307 34.52 -22.59 1.00
CA TRP A 307 33.41 -21.99 1.73
C TRP A 307 33.86 -20.85 2.62
N LYS A 308 34.93 -21.04 3.40
CA LYS A 308 35.45 -20.02 4.32
C LYS A 308 35.91 -18.78 3.56
N ASN A 309 36.59 -18.95 2.43
CA ASN A 309 37.01 -17.84 1.58
C ASN A 309 35.79 -17.11 1.00
N PHE A 310 34.78 -17.85 0.54
CA PHE A 310 33.53 -17.26 0.06
C PHE A 310 32.81 -16.47 1.17
N LEU A 311 32.59 -17.09 2.33
CA LEU A 311 31.88 -16.49 3.46
C LEU A 311 32.61 -15.26 4.00
N THR A 312 33.94 -15.28 4.07
CA THR A 312 34.75 -14.12 4.49
C THR A 312 34.64 -12.98 3.47
N SER A 313 34.65 -13.29 2.18
CA SER A 313 34.46 -12.29 1.12
C SER A 313 33.06 -11.66 1.19
N LEU A 314 32.04 -12.48 1.42
CA LEU A 314 30.66 -12.03 1.60
C LEU A 314 30.51 -11.14 2.85
N ASP A 315 31.11 -11.54 3.98
CA ASP A 315 31.12 -10.76 5.22
C ASP A 315 31.83 -9.43 5.05
N GLY A 316 33.03 -9.40 4.45
CA GLY A 316 33.72 -8.13 4.19
C GLY A 316 32.97 -7.19 3.25
N MET A 317 32.28 -7.74 2.24
CA MET A 317 31.43 -6.95 1.34
C MET A 317 30.24 -6.34 2.08
N LEU A 318 29.55 -7.15 2.90
CA LEU A 318 28.38 -6.71 3.66
C LEU A 318 28.77 -5.78 4.82
N GLU A 319 29.86 -6.04 5.53
CA GLU A 319 30.41 -5.16 6.56
C GLU A 319 30.70 -3.76 6.01
N GLY A 320 31.20 -3.66 4.78
CA GLY A 320 31.38 -2.37 4.09
C GLY A 320 30.08 -1.60 3.83
N LEU A 321 28.92 -2.29 3.81
CA LEU A 321 27.59 -1.69 3.59
C LEU A 321 26.82 -1.45 4.90
N ILE A 322 26.95 -2.37 5.87
CA ILE A 322 26.12 -2.42 7.08
C ILE A 322 26.90 -2.02 8.34
N GLY A 323 28.20 -1.79 8.21
CA GLY A 323 29.10 -1.31 9.25
C GLY A 323 29.49 -2.34 10.32
N ASN A 324 29.02 -3.59 10.22
CA ASN A 324 29.33 -4.67 11.15
C ASN A 324 29.42 -6.02 10.43
N SER A 325 30.29 -6.90 10.93
CA SER A 325 30.36 -8.30 10.51
C SER A 325 29.10 -9.06 10.92
N PHE A 326 28.41 -9.69 9.95
CA PHE A 326 27.18 -10.43 10.21
C PHE A 326 27.47 -11.87 10.67
N ILE A 327 28.62 -12.44 10.28
CA ILE A 327 28.96 -13.83 10.63
C ILE A 327 29.20 -14.01 12.13
N ASN A 328 29.54 -12.95 12.85
CA ASN A 328 29.80 -12.95 14.29
C ASN A 328 28.53 -12.67 15.13
N LEU A 329 27.39 -12.41 14.49
CA LEU A 329 26.14 -12.16 15.21
C LEU A 329 25.73 -13.40 16.01
N PRO A 330 25.53 -13.27 17.34
CA PRO A 330 25.18 -14.41 18.17
C PRO A 330 23.73 -14.84 17.93
N ILE A 331 23.53 -16.15 17.84
CA ILE A 331 22.22 -16.81 17.85
C ILE A 331 22.12 -17.55 19.18
N ASN A 332 21.26 -17.05 20.07
CA ASN A 332 20.89 -17.73 21.31
C ASN A 332 19.38 -17.92 21.32
N LEU A 333 18.94 -19.16 21.11
CA LEU A 333 17.53 -19.55 21.11
C LEU A 333 17.32 -20.58 22.21
N ASP A 334 16.48 -20.24 23.20
CA ASP A 334 16.06 -21.15 24.26
C ASP A 334 14.54 -21.24 24.25
N LEU A 335 14.04 -22.41 23.83
CA LEU A 335 12.61 -22.77 23.83
C LEU A 335 12.35 -23.85 24.90
N GLY A 336 13.10 -23.83 26.00
CA GLY A 336 13.02 -24.76 27.12
C GLY A 336 13.70 -26.10 26.83
N LYS A 337 13.06 -26.94 26.01
CA LYS A 337 13.62 -28.25 25.62
C LYS A 337 14.42 -28.22 24.33
N ILE A 338 14.46 -27.10 23.63
CA ILE A 338 15.29 -26.93 22.44
C ILE A 338 16.14 -25.69 22.67
N THR A 339 17.45 -25.86 22.63
CA THR A 339 18.41 -24.77 22.70
C THR A 339 19.25 -24.76 21.43
N ALA A 340 19.45 -23.61 20.82
CA ALA A 340 20.39 -23.44 19.71
C ALA A 340 21.32 -22.28 20.03
N ASN A 341 22.61 -22.57 20.05
CA ASN A 341 23.66 -21.61 20.42
C ASN A 341 24.77 -21.64 19.39
N GLY A 342 25.24 -20.45 19.02
CA GLY A 342 26.35 -20.25 18.10
C GLY A 342 26.27 -18.89 17.43
N THR A 343 26.89 -18.74 16.26
CA THR A 343 26.79 -17.52 15.44
C THR A 343 26.06 -17.77 14.11
N VAL A 344 25.66 -16.69 13.44
CA VAL A 344 25.15 -16.75 12.07
C VAL A 344 26.16 -17.43 11.13
N GLY A 345 27.44 -17.13 11.24
CA GLY A 345 28.49 -17.76 10.42
C GLY A 345 28.60 -19.26 10.63
N GLU A 346 28.44 -19.73 11.88
CA GLU A 346 28.43 -21.15 12.20
C GLU A 346 27.19 -21.86 11.63
N LEU A 347 26.00 -21.24 11.72
CA LEU A 347 24.78 -21.77 11.12
C LEU A 347 24.89 -21.84 9.58
N LEU A 348 25.38 -20.78 8.95
CA LEU A 348 25.61 -20.75 7.50
C LEU A 348 26.63 -21.83 7.08
N THR A 349 27.64 -22.07 7.91
CA THR A 349 28.60 -23.15 7.70
C THR A 349 27.92 -24.52 7.79
N ASN A 350 27.04 -24.75 8.75
CA ASN A 350 26.27 -26.00 8.84
C ASN A 350 25.51 -26.31 7.54
N ILE A 351 24.91 -25.30 6.90
CA ILE A 351 24.11 -25.43 5.67
C ILE A 351 24.87 -25.16 4.37
N ALA A 352 26.19 -24.97 4.43
CA ALA A 352 26.99 -24.47 3.31
C ALA A 352 26.76 -25.23 1.99
N PRO A 353 26.71 -26.60 1.95
CA PRO A 353 26.48 -27.30 0.70
C PRO A 353 25.13 -26.99 0.05
N SER A 354 24.04 -27.01 0.82
CA SER A 354 22.69 -26.70 0.31
C SER A 354 22.56 -25.23 -0.08
N LEU A 355 23.18 -24.33 0.68
CA LEU A 355 23.18 -22.89 0.37
C LEU A 355 23.94 -22.59 -0.93
N ILE A 356 25.14 -23.16 -1.12
CA ILE A 356 25.91 -22.97 -2.37
C ILE A 356 25.19 -23.60 -3.55
N ALA A 357 24.57 -24.78 -3.39
CA ALA A 357 23.77 -25.39 -4.44
C ALA A 357 22.57 -24.51 -4.85
N LEU A 358 21.92 -23.86 -3.87
CA LEU A 358 20.84 -22.90 -4.14
C LEU A 358 21.37 -21.67 -4.89
N LEU A 359 22.46 -21.07 -4.41
CA LEU A 359 23.05 -19.88 -5.04
C LEU A 359 23.53 -20.15 -6.48
N GLN A 360 24.18 -21.30 -6.71
CA GLN A 360 24.60 -21.73 -8.04
C GLN A 360 23.40 -21.98 -8.95
N TRP A 361 22.32 -22.56 -8.42
CA TRP A 361 21.07 -22.73 -9.16
C TRP A 361 20.46 -21.37 -9.52
N ILE A 362 20.33 -20.43 -8.58
CA ILE A 362 19.82 -19.07 -8.83
C ILE A 362 20.58 -18.38 -9.96
N ILE A 363 21.91 -18.48 -9.97
CA ILE A 363 22.76 -17.86 -11.00
C ILE A 363 22.62 -18.54 -12.37
N SER A 364 22.45 -19.86 -12.38
CA SER A 364 22.44 -20.66 -13.61
C SER A 364 21.03 -20.86 -14.19
N ASN A 365 19.99 -20.45 -13.46
CA ASN A 365 18.61 -20.66 -13.84
C ASN A 365 18.08 -19.46 -14.63
N ASP A 366 17.65 -19.70 -15.88
CA ASP A 366 17.08 -18.67 -16.76
C ASP A 366 15.65 -18.25 -16.39
N PHE A 367 15.19 -18.50 -15.15
CA PHE A 367 13.84 -18.27 -14.61
C PHE A 367 12.71 -18.35 -15.66
N LYS A 368 12.12 -19.54 -15.80
CA LYS A 368 11.11 -19.81 -16.84
C LYS A 368 9.76 -19.16 -16.57
N SER A 369 9.46 -18.90 -15.31
CA SER A 369 8.28 -18.20 -14.85
C SER A 369 8.64 -16.74 -14.55
N ASN A 370 7.64 -15.87 -14.57
CA ASN A 370 7.81 -14.53 -14.02
C ASN A 370 7.67 -14.54 -12.48
N ASN A 371 7.77 -15.69 -11.81
CA ASN A 371 7.46 -15.89 -10.40
C ASN A 371 8.61 -16.62 -9.69
N VAL A 372 9.61 -15.84 -9.24
CA VAL A 372 10.81 -16.36 -8.59
C VAL A 372 10.48 -17.14 -7.31
N ILE A 373 9.43 -16.76 -6.59
CA ILE A 373 8.99 -17.45 -5.36
C ILE A 373 8.52 -18.87 -5.68
N MET A 374 7.74 -19.04 -6.74
CA MET A 374 7.30 -20.35 -7.19
C MET A 374 8.49 -21.22 -7.60
N GLU A 375 9.44 -20.69 -8.38
CA GLU A 375 10.62 -21.46 -8.77
C GLU A 375 11.52 -21.82 -7.59
N LEU A 376 11.61 -20.95 -6.58
CA LEU A 376 12.30 -21.27 -5.32
C LEU A 376 11.60 -22.41 -4.57
N LEU A 377 10.27 -22.38 -4.47
CA LEU A 377 9.49 -23.47 -3.88
C LEU A 377 9.71 -24.78 -4.66
N GLN A 378 9.70 -24.72 -5.99
CA GLN A 378 9.97 -25.87 -6.85
C GLN A 378 11.39 -26.42 -6.66
N TYR A 379 12.39 -25.57 -6.52
CA TYR A 379 13.76 -26.00 -6.20
C TYR A 379 13.81 -26.70 -4.84
N LEU A 380 13.24 -26.09 -3.80
CA LEU A 380 13.27 -26.63 -2.44
C LEU A 380 12.56 -27.98 -2.35
N LEU A 381 11.41 -28.12 -3.01
CA LEU A 381 10.60 -29.34 -3.03
C LEU A 381 11.06 -30.37 -4.07
N GLY A 382 11.88 -29.96 -5.03
CA GLY A 382 12.47 -30.84 -6.04
C GLY A 382 13.54 -31.75 -5.46
N ASN A 383 13.97 -32.72 -6.28
CA ASN A 383 14.99 -33.69 -5.91
C ASN A 383 16.25 -33.00 -5.38
N VAL A 384 16.79 -33.54 -4.29
CA VAL A 384 18.05 -33.09 -3.70
C VAL A 384 19.14 -33.00 -4.77
N ASN A 385 19.92 -31.92 -4.73
CA ASN A 385 21.04 -31.73 -5.63
C ASN A 385 21.98 -32.97 -5.56
N PRO A 386 22.30 -33.61 -6.70
CA PRO A 386 23.08 -34.85 -6.71
C PRO A 386 24.43 -34.73 -6.02
N LYS A 387 25.11 -33.57 -6.14
CA LYS A 387 26.40 -33.33 -5.49
C LYS A 387 26.24 -33.19 -3.98
N VAL A 388 25.19 -32.49 -3.52
CA VAL A 388 24.85 -32.40 -2.09
C VAL A 388 24.54 -33.79 -1.52
N LYS A 389 23.74 -34.59 -2.23
CA LYS A 389 23.41 -35.97 -1.84
C LYS A 389 24.65 -36.87 -1.75
N ALA A 390 25.56 -36.77 -2.73
CA ALA A 390 26.85 -37.48 -2.69
C ALA A 390 27.74 -37.02 -1.52
N GLY A 391 27.72 -35.72 -1.20
CA GLY A 391 28.39 -35.18 -0.02
C GLY A 391 27.86 -35.76 1.28
N LEU A 392 26.53 -35.89 1.42
CA LEU A 392 25.91 -36.56 2.57
C LEU A 392 26.32 -38.03 2.66
N ALA A 393 26.38 -38.75 1.53
CA ALA A 393 26.88 -40.14 1.50
C ALA A 393 28.33 -40.23 1.98
N ARG A 394 29.19 -39.28 1.60
CA ARG A 394 30.59 -39.23 2.02
C ARG A 394 30.74 -38.98 3.52
N THR A 395 29.97 -38.06 4.10
CA THR A 395 30.04 -37.72 5.52
C THR A 395 29.42 -38.80 6.40
N TYR A 396 28.20 -39.22 6.08
CA TYR A 396 27.36 -40.02 6.96
C TYR A 396 27.24 -41.49 6.53
N GLY A 397 27.55 -41.80 5.27
CA GLY A 397 27.35 -43.12 4.67
C GLY A 397 25.94 -43.27 4.07
N GLU A 398 25.83 -44.05 3.00
CA GLU A 398 24.54 -44.31 2.32
C GLU A 398 23.55 -45.10 3.20
N SER A 399 24.06 -45.80 4.21
CA SER A 399 23.22 -46.51 5.19
C SER A 399 22.58 -45.59 6.22
N SER A 400 23.07 -44.36 6.38
CA SER A 400 22.58 -43.40 7.38
C SER A 400 21.13 -42.99 7.14
N ASN A 401 20.42 -42.69 8.24
CA ASN A 401 19.04 -42.22 8.16
C ASN A 401 18.93 -40.84 7.51
N PHE A 402 19.94 -39.97 7.70
CA PHE A 402 19.96 -38.65 7.07
C PHE A 402 20.07 -38.79 5.55
N TYR A 403 21.03 -39.58 5.05
CA TYR A 403 21.14 -39.82 3.61
C TYR A 403 19.85 -40.40 3.04
N LYS A 404 19.26 -41.44 3.66
CA LYS A 404 18.05 -42.09 3.14
C LYS A 404 16.81 -41.19 3.12
N LYS A 405 16.73 -40.20 4.00
CA LYS A 405 15.55 -39.31 4.13
C LYS A 405 15.71 -37.96 3.45
N ALA A 406 16.93 -37.58 3.03
CA ALA A 406 17.18 -36.35 2.30
C ALA A 406 16.75 -36.46 0.83
N ASN A 407 15.45 -36.51 0.54
CA ASN A 407 14.94 -36.73 -0.82
C ASN A 407 14.82 -35.42 -1.61
N THR A 408 14.48 -34.33 -0.93
CA THR A 408 14.41 -32.98 -1.53
C THR A 408 15.56 -32.09 -1.12
N ASN A 409 15.72 -30.94 -1.79
CA ASN A 409 16.68 -29.91 -1.36
C ASN A 409 16.34 -29.35 0.03
N LEU A 410 15.05 -29.23 0.34
CA LEU A 410 14.56 -28.81 1.66
C LEU A 410 14.95 -29.81 2.76
N ASP A 411 14.82 -31.11 2.50
CA ASP A 411 15.23 -32.14 3.47
C ASP A 411 16.72 -32.05 3.79
N ALA A 412 17.55 -31.87 2.76
CA ALA A 412 19.00 -31.72 2.92
C ALA A 412 19.36 -30.42 3.66
N LEU A 413 18.70 -29.30 3.33
CA LEU A 413 18.91 -28.00 3.97
C LEU A 413 18.57 -28.03 5.47
N ILE A 414 17.36 -28.47 5.82
CA ILE A 414 16.91 -28.54 7.21
C ILE A 414 17.74 -29.56 8.00
N GLY A 415 18.04 -30.71 7.38
CA GLY A 415 18.93 -31.69 7.99
C GLY A 415 20.31 -31.10 8.30
N GLN A 416 20.93 -30.43 7.33
CA GLN A 416 22.23 -29.77 7.53
C GLN A 416 22.16 -28.66 8.59
N ALA A 417 21.07 -27.90 8.67
CA ALA A 417 20.92 -26.88 9.71
C ALA A 417 20.96 -27.49 11.12
N LEU A 418 20.32 -28.65 11.29
CA LEU A 418 20.19 -29.33 12.59
C LEU A 418 21.42 -30.16 12.96
N VAL A 419 22.01 -30.89 12.01
CA VAL A 419 23.09 -31.87 12.30
C VAL A 419 24.42 -31.55 11.62
N GLY A 420 24.46 -30.50 10.81
CA GLY A 420 25.61 -30.14 9.99
C GLY A 420 25.77 -30.97 8.72
N TYR A 421 26.57 -30.47 7.78
CA TYR A 421 27.09 -31.29 6.69
C TYR A 421 28.34 -32.12 7.10
N LYS A 422 28.84 -31.92 8.33
CA LYS A 422 29.91 -32.68 8.99
C LYS A 422 29.41 -33.18 10.36
N LYS A 423 29.97 -34.31 10.83
CA LYS A 423 29.57 -34.96 12.10
C LYS A 423 29.77 -34.09 13.35
N ASN A 424 30.70 -33.13 13.30
CA ASN A 424 30.95 -32.17 14.38
C ASN A 424 30.60 -30.76 13.86
N PRO A 425 29.32 -30.39 13.84
CA PRO A 425 28.91 -29.08 13.35
C PRO A 425 29.40 -27.95 14.28
N PRO A 426 29.84 -26.81 13.73
CA PRO A 426 30.15 -25.63 14.54
C PRO A 426 28.91 -25.05 15.23
N PHE A 427 27.75 -25.03 14.56
CA PHE A 427 26.50 -24.58 15.18
C PHE A 427 25.76 -25.76 15.81
N ILE A 428 25.45 -25.65 17.11
CA ILE A 428 24.89 -26.75 17.90
C ILE A 428 23.42 -26.46 18.22
N VAL A 429 22.55 -27.35 17.75
CA VAL A 429 21.18 -27.50 18.25
C VAL A 429 21.19 -28.62 19.27
N ALA A 430 20.62 -28.39 20.44
CA ALA A 430 20.49 -29.38 21.50
C ALA A 430 19.03 -29.53 21.92
N LEU A 431 18.65 -30.76 22.24
CA LEU A 431 17.38 -31.07 22.86
C LEU A 431 17.64 -31.24 24.37
N SER A 432 17.18 -30.26 25.14
CA SER A 432 17.52 -30.01 26.54
C SER A 432 19.02 -29.77 26.72
N THR A 433 19.82 -30.82 26.93
CA THR A 433 21.28 -30.74 27.11
C THR A 433 22.05 -31.66 26.16
N VAL A 434 21.36 -32.41 25.31
CA VAL A 434 21.98 -33.38 24.41
C VAL A 434 22.04 -32.79 23.00
N PRO A 435 23.24 -32.66 22.40
CA PRO A 435 23.37 -32.26 21.01
C PRO A 435 22.55 -33.15 20.09
N VAL A 436 21.83 -32.52 19.17
CA VAL A 436 20.99 -33.18 18.20
C VAL A 436 21.89 -33.78 17.11
N ILE A 437 22.03 -35.11 17.14
CA ILE A 437 22.77 -35.87 16.11
C ILE A 437 21.81 -36.50 15.08
N GLU A 438 22.34 -36.94 13.94
CA GLU A 438 21.52 -37.52 12.86
C GLU A 438 20.59 -38.65 13.32
N GLN A 439 21.04 -39.48 14.27
CA GLN A 439 20.29 -40.62 14.78
C GLN A 439 19.08 -40.18 15.61
N VAL A 440 19.17 -39.01 16.25
CA VAL A 440 18.06 -38.42 17.00
C VAL A 440 17.07 -37.76 16.03
N VAL A 441 17.56 -36.97 15.07
CA VAL A 441 16.73 -36.25 14.07
C VAL A 441 16.00 -37.19 13.14
N PHE A 442 16.76 -38.05 12.48
CA PHE A 442 16.26 -38.89 11.41
C PHE A 442 16.04 -40.33 11.85
N GLY A 443 16.37 -40.72 13.08
CA GLY A 443 16.04 -42.03 13.63
C GLY A 443 14.66 -42.08 14.30
N PHE A 444 14.45 -43.10 15.13
CA PHE A 444 13.13 -43.40 15.73
C PHE A 444 12.59 -42.28 16.62
N LEU A 445 13.47 -41.50 17.26
CA LEU A 445 13.06 -40.47 18.23
C LEU A 445 12.28 -39.32 17.59
N MET A 446 12.86 -38.60 16.64
CA MET A 446 12.15 -37.49 15.97
C MET A 446 11.55 -37.89 14.63
N ASN A 447 12.17 -38.84 13.92
CA ASN A 447 11.75 -39.32 12.60
C ASN A 447 11.42 -38.17 11.64
N LEU A 448 12.22 -37.10 11.67
CA LEU A 448 11.94 -35.87 10.93
C LEU A 448 11.96 -36.15 9.41
N LYS A 449 10.90 -35.73 8.73
CA LYS A 449 10.77 -35.65 7.28
C LYS A 449 10.42 -34.18 6.94
N PRO A 450 11.42 -33.32 6.69
CA PRO A 450 11.21 -31.88 6.55
C PRO A 450 10.20 -31.50 5.47
N THR A 451 10.28 -32.09 4.27
CA THR A 451 9.29 -31.86 3.20
C THR A 451 7.89 -32.25 3.65
N THR A 452 7.70 -33.45 4.19
CA THR A 452 6.40 -33.90 4.70
C THR A 452 5.85 -32.95 5.77
N LEU A 453 6.71 -32.47 6.68
CA LEU A 453 6.34 -31.53 7.73
C LEU A 453 5.88 -30.18 7.17
N ILE A 454 6.68 -29.55 6.31
CA ILE A 454 6.33 -28.26 5.70
C ILE A 454 5.08 -28.41 4.82
N MET A 455 4.95 -29.51 4.08
CA MET A 455 3.75 -29.77 3.29
C MET A 455 2.51 -29.96 4.16
N SER A 456 2.61 -30.58 5.34
CA SER A 456 1.47 -30.70 6.26
C SER A 456 0.99 -29.36 6.82
N ILE A 457 1.90 -28.39 7.00
CA ILE A 457 1.54 -27.02 7.38
C ILE A 457 0.90 -26.29 6.19
N LEU A 458 1.51 -26.39 5.00
CA LEU A 458 0.96 -25.76 3.80
C LEU A 458 -0.41 -26.33 3.43
N ASN A 459 -0.66 -27.61 3.72
CA ASN A 459 -1.90 -28.29 3.38
C ASN A 459 -3.14 -27.69 4.08
N GLU A 460 -2.97 -26.93 5.17
CA GLU A 460 -4.08 -26.18 5.78
C GLU A 460 -4.69 -25.16 4.81
N PHE A 461 -3.89 -24.64 3.87
CA PHE A 461 -4.33 -23.70 2.84
C PHE A 461 -4.89 -24.37 1.57
N SER A 462 -4.98 -25.71 1.58
CA SER A 462 -5.50 -26.48 0.46
C SER A 462 -7.04 -26.56 0.46
N THR A 463 -7.60 -27.31 -0.49
CA THR A 463 -9.01 -27.66 -0.56
C THR A 463 -9.54 -28.45 0.65
N LEU A 464 -8.70 -28.83 1.63
CA LEU A 464 -9.16 -29.31 2.94
C LEU A 464 -10.06 -28.30 3.65
N SER A 465 -9.79 -27.01 3.45
CA SER A 465 -10.57 -25.92 4.02
C SER A 465 -11.67 -25.52 3.03
N GLU A 466 -12.92 -25.90 3.31
CA GLU A 466 -14.06 -25.52 2.46
C GLU A 466 -14.09 -24.00 2.26
N ASN A 467 -14.04 -23.56 1.00
CA ASN A 467 -14.00 -22.15 0.58
C ASN A 467 -12.71 -21.38 0.95
N GLY A 468 -11.63 -22.06 1.35
CA GLY A 468 -10.32 -21.47 1.68
C GLY A 468 -10.06 -21.31 3.18
N PHE A 469 -8.80 -21.06 3.52
CA PHE A 469 -8.31 -20.94 4.90
C PHE A 469 -8.93 -19.74 5.62
N ASP A 470 -9.51 -19.95 6.80
CA ASP A 470 -10.07 -18.86 7.62
C ASP A 470 -8.95 -18.06 8.30
N LEU A 471 -8.76 -16.81 7.90
CA LEU A 471 -7.69 -15.95 8.39
C LEU A 471 -7.78 -15.65 9.90
N ILE A 472 -8.98 -15.74 10.47
CA ILE A 472 -9.28 -15.34 11.84
C ILE A 472 -9.31 -16.54 12.77
N ASN A 473 -9.96 -17.62 12.34
CA ASN A 473 -10.35 -18.72 13.24
C ASN A 473 -9.55 -20.00 13.01
N GLN A 474 -8.86 -20.16 11.88
CA GLN A 474 -8.13 -21.38 11.57
C GLN A 474 -6.67 -21.28 11.99
N ASN A 475 -6.16 -22.37 12.55
CA ASN A 475 -4.77 -22.50 12.97
C ASN A 475 -3.90 -22.86 11.76
N VAL A 476 -2.80 -22.13 11.58
CA VAL A 476 -1.76 -22.42 10.59
C VAL A 476 -1.06 -23.74 10.91
N ILE A 477 -0.92 -24.07 12.20
CA ILE A 477 -0.34 -25.33 12.67
C ILE A 477 -1.45 -26.14 13.35
N ASN A 478 -2.05 -27.07 12.60
CA ASN A 478 -3.03 -28.00 13.13
C ASN A 478 -2.35 -29.33 13.51
N LYS A 479 -2.23 -29.59 14.82
CA LYS A 479 -1.55 -30.78 15.35
C LYS A 479 -2.15 -32.11 14.87
N ASN A 480 -3.45 -32.14 14.55
CA ASN A 480 -4.12 -33.35 14.05
C ASN A 480 -3.79 -33.65 12.59
N HIS A 481 -3.38 -32.64 11.82
CA HIS A 481 -3.02 -32.78 10.41
C HIS A 481 -1.50 -32.79 10.18
N LEU A 482 -0.72 -32.43 11.20
CA LEU A 482 0.74 -32.36 11.13
C LEU A 482 1.33 -33.76 10.86
N LYS A 483 2.17 -33.85 9.84
CA LYS A 483 2.88 -35.08 9.44
C LYS A 483 4.39 -34.83 9.42
N GLY A 484 5.18 -35.88 9.21
CA GLY A 484 6.64 -35.75 9.05
C GLY A 484 7.44 -35.57 10.35
N VAL A 485 6.84 -35.79 11.51
CA VAL A 485 7.51 -35.91 12.82
C VAL A 485 6.89 -37.05 13.62
N SER A 486 7.63 -37.58 14.60
CA SER A 486 7.11 -38.64 15.47
C SER A 486 6.01 -38.15 16.41
N THR A 487 5.19 -39.08 16.90
CA THR A 487 4.17 -38.82 17.95
C THR A 487 4.77 -38.23 19.22
N LEU A 488 6.01 -38.61 19.55
CA LEU A 488 6.74 -38.06 20.69
C LEU A 488 7.04 -36.57 20.51
N VAL A 489 7.44 -36.14 19.30
CA VAL A 489 7.66 -34.72 18.99
C VAL A 489 6.34 -33.95 18.98
N MET A 490 5.27 -34.54 18.43
CA MET A 490 3.93 -33.93 18.50
C MET A 490 3.47 -33.70 19.95
N GLY A 491 3.85 -34.59 20.87
CA GLY A 491 3.59 -34.43 22.31
C GLY A 491 4.28 -33.23 22.97
N PHE A 492 5.30 -32.63 22.33
CA PHE A 492 5.94 -31.40 22.82
C PHE A 492 5.30 -30.12 22.29
N ILE A 493 4.42 -30.21 21.29
CA ILE A 493 3.66 -29.06 20.79
C ILE A 493 2.49 -28.83 21.76
N PRO A 494 2.44 -27.68 22.46
CA PRO A 494 1.35 -27.37 23.39
C PRO A 494 0.00 -27.35 22.67
N ASP A 495 -1.05 -27.87 23.30
CA ASP A 495 -2.39 -27.92 22.71
C ASP A 495 -3.04 -26.53 22.60
N ASP A 496 -2.53 -25.54 23.33
CA ASP A 496 -2.96 -24.13 23.34
C ASP A 496 -2.16 -23.24 22.37
N MET A 497 -1.29 -23.82 21.54
CA MET A 497 -0.48 -23.08 20.57
C MET A 497 -1.35 -22.68 19.35
N ILE A 498 -2.20 -21.68 19.54
CA ILE A 498 -3.07 -21.10 18.51
C ILE A 498 -2.25 -20.07 17.73
N PHE A 499 -1.90 -20.41 16.49
CA PHE A 499 -1.29 -19.48 15.54
C PHE A 499 -2.27 -19.26 14.39
N THR A 500 -3.07 -18.21 14.49
CA THR A 500 -3.93 -17.78 13.36
C THR A 500 -3.16 -16.85 12.45
N LEU A 501 -3.54 -16.77 11.18
CA LEU A 501 -2.87 -15.85 10.25
C LEU A 501 -3.10 -14.39 10.66
N LYS A 502 -4.23 -14.04 11.30
CA LYS A 502 -4.52 -12.69 11.81
C LYS A 502 -3.35 -12.10 12.61
N ASP A 503 -2.78 -12.88 13.52
CA ASP A 503 -1.69 -12.44 14.41
C ASP A 503 -0.39 -12.14 13.66
N PHE A 504 -0.15 -12.82 12.53
CA PHE A 504 1.01 -12.56 11.67
C PHE A 504 0.72 -11.50 10.61
N MET A 505 -0.53 -11.41 10.15
CA MET A 505 -0.94 -10.55 9.06
C MET A 505 -1.20 -9.12 9.50
N ALA A 506 -1.46 -8.81 10.77
CA ALA A 506 -1.74 -7.44 11.18
C ALA A 506 -0.61 -6.44 10.81
N PRO A 507 0.69 -6.72 11.09
CA PRO A 507 1.77 -5.89 10.57
C PRO A 507 1.91 -5.92 9.04
N LEU A 508 1.59 -7.07 8.42
CA LEU A 508 1.71 -7.27 6.97
C LEU A 508 0.62 -6.48 6.21
N TRP A 509 -0.58 -6.33 6.77
CA TRP A 509 -1.64 -5.51 6.20
C TRP A 509 -1.27 -4.03 6.21
N ASN A 510 -0.66 -3.54 7.28
CA ASN A 510 -0.17 -2.16 7.32
C ASN A 510 0.91 -1.89 6.26
N ALA A 511 1.65 -2.91 5.82
CA ALA A 511 2.61 -2.82 4.72
C ALA A 511 1.97 -3.06 3.33
N ALA A 512 0.93 -3.90 3.24
CA ALA A 512 0.25 -4.24 1.99
C ALA A 512 -0.76 -3.17 1.55
N LEU A 513 -1.50 -2.54 2.48
CA LEU A 513 -2.50 -1.51 2.17
C LEU A 513 -1.90 -0.30 1.41
N PRO A 514 -0.70 0.24 1.76
CA PRO A 514 -0.05 1.28 0.96
C PRO A 514 0.20 0.84 -0.50
N SER A 515 0.58 -0.41 -0.72
CA SER A 515 0.85 -0.93 -2.08
C SER A 515 -0.40 -1.16 -2.91
N LEU A 516 -1.59 -1.14 -2.30
CA LEU A 516 -2.85 -0.99 -3.02
C LEU A 516 -3.07 0.47 -3.48
N GLY A 517 -2.10 1.37 -3.29
CA GLY A 517 -2.19 2.78 -3.65
C GLY A 517 -2.95 3.63 -2.64
N VAL A 518 -3.10 3.14 -1.41
CA VAL A 518 -3.75 3.88 -0.33
C VAL A 518 -2.73 4.85 0.26
N GLU A 519 -3.11 6.12 0.47
CA GLU A 519 -2.16 7.13 0.92
C GLU A 519 -1.63 6.80 2.32
N ALA A 520 -0.30 6.76 2.47
CA ALA A 520 0.35 6.47 3.75
C ALA A 520 -0.06 7.45 4.87
N ASN A 521 -0.40 8.69 4.51
CA ASN A 521 -0.90 9.69 5.45
C ASN A 521 -2.25 9.30 6.07
N GLN A 522 -3.14 8.66 5.29
CA GLN A 522 -4.44 8.18 5.78
C GLN A 522 -4.27 6.98 6.71
N LEU A 523 -3.38 6.03 6.37
CA LEU A 523 -3.07 4.86 7.23
C LEU A 523 -2.52 5.26 8.61
N ASN A 524 -1.75 6.34 8.67
CA ASN A 524 -1.22 6.82 9.95
C ASN A 524 -2.31 7.34 10.90
N GLN A 525 -3.47 7.74 10.37
CA GLN A 525 -4.59 8.31 11.14
C GLN A 525 -5.68 7.28 11.49
N VAL A 526 -5.62 6.07 10.93
CA VAL A 526 -6.67 5.04 11.05
C VAL A 526 -6.09 3.75 11.62
N ASP A 527 -6.81 3.13 12.55
CA ASP A 527 -6.60 1.74 12.96
C ASP A 527 -7.42 0.81 12.06
N VAL A 528 -6.76 -0.21 11.52
CA VAL A 528 -7.36 -1.20 10.62
C VAL A 528 -7.42 -2.55 11.33
N GLU A 529 -8.62 -3.06 11.54
CA GLU A 529 -8.85 -4.39 12.08
C GLU A 529 -9.49 -5.29 11.01
N LEU A 530 -8.90 -6.46 10.78
CA LEU A 530 -9.54 -7.51 9.97
C LEU A 530 -10.61 -8.24 10.80
N LEU A 531 -11.87 -8.16 10.38
CA LEU A 531 -13.01 -8.82 11.03
C LEU A 531 -13.26 -10.22 10.48
N GLN A 532 -13.10 -10.40 9.16
CA GLN A 532 -13.23 -11.69 8.50
C GLN A 532 -12.41 -11.73 7.21
N GLY A 533 -12.10 -12.93 6.75
CA GLY A 533 -11.42 -13.14 5.48
C GLY A 533 -11.03 -14.58 5.25
N ARG A 534 -10.93 -14.94 3.97
CA ARG A 534 -10.52 -16.27 3.50
C ARG A 534 -9.29 -16.14 2.61
N LEU A 535 -8.33 -17.04 2.76
CA LEU A 535 -7.17 -17.13 1.87
C LEU A 535 -7.23 -18.42 1.05
N LYS A 536 -7.07 -18.28 -0.27
CA LYS A 536 -6.91 -19.37 -1.22
C LYS A 536 -5.55 -19.28 -1.89
N VAL A 537 -4.80 -20.38 -1.85
CA VAL A 537 -3.59 -20.53 -2.67
C VAL A 537 -4.00 -21.09 -4.02
N LYS A 538 -3.57 -20.45 -5.11
CA LYS A 538 -3.86 -20.88 -6.47
C LYS A 538 -2.58 -21.03 -7.28
N PHE A 539 -2.51 -22.11 -8.04
CA PHE A 539 -1.42 -22.41 -8.97
C PHE A 539 -1.93 -22.35 -10.40
N LYS A 540 -1.10 -21.85 -11.31
CA LYS A 540 -1.39 -21.84 -12.74
C LYS A 540 -0.77 -23.05 -13.39
N ASN A 541 -1.58 -23.95 -13.93
CA ASN A 541 -1.08 -25.17 -14.57
C ASN A 541 -0.44 -24.86 -15.95
N GLN A 542 0.16 -25.88 -16.57
CA GLN A 542 0.82 -25.76 -17.89
C GLN A 542 -0.14 -25.36 -19.03
N SER A 543 -1.45 -25.58 -18.87
CA SER A 543 -2.47 -25.12 -19.83
C SER A 543 -2.89 -23.65 -19.62
N GLY A 544 -2.29 -22.96 -18.64
CA GLY A 544 -2.55 -21.57 -18.32
C GLY A 544 -3.79 -21.34 -17.44
N GLN A 545 -4.40 -22.39 -16.89
CA GLN A 545 -5.58 -22.30 -16.04
C GLN A 545 -5.19 -22.23 -14.55
N TRP A 546 -5.87 -21.36 -13.80
CA TRP A 546 -5.73 -21.27 -12.35
C TRP A 546 -6.54 -22.37 -11.66
N GLU A 547 -5.88 -23.14 -10.81
CA GLU A 547 -6.50 -24.16 -9.95
C GLU A 547 -6.18 -23.89 -8.48
N GLU A 548 -7.12 -24.24 -7.60
CA GLU A 548 -6.91 -24.16 -6.15
C GLU A 548 -5.88 -25.21 -5.70
N PHE A 549 -5.12 -24.88 -4.66
CA PHE A 549 -4.16 -25.80 -4.06
C PHE A 549 -4.87 -27.02 -3.50
N LYS A 550 -4.56 -28.19 -4.02
CA LYS A 550 -5.25 -29.45 -3.68
C LYS A 550 -4.67 -30.03 -2.40
N ASP A 551 -5.48 -30.82 -1.69
CA ASP A 551 -4.98 -31.64 -0.58
C ASP A 551 -3.85 -32.54 -1.09
N VAL A 552 -2.62 -32.28 -0.66
CA VAL A 552 -1.43 -32.99 -1.15
C VAL A 552 -1.30 -34.37 -0.52
N PHE A 553 -2.01 -34.67 0.57
CA PHE A 553 -1.96 -35.99 1.19
C PHE A 553 -3.08 -36.88 0.70
N ASN A 554 -4.32 -36.40 0.58
CA ASN A 554 -5.47 -37.18 0.08
C ASN A 554 -5.56 -38.62 0.70
N GLY A 555 -5.23 -38.74 1.99
CA GLY A 555 -5.19 -40.02 2.71
C GLY A 555 -3.82 -40.74 2.79
N ASP A 556 -2.82 -40.32 2.02
CA ASP A 556 -1.47 -40.90 1.99
C ASP A 556 -0.52 -40.36 3.07
N GLU A 557 0.60 -41.06 3.32
CA GLU A 557 1.65 -40.61 4.25
C GLU A 557 2.63 -39.60 3.63
N GLU A 558 2.85 -39.69 2.32
CA GLU A 558 3.77 -38.81 1.58
C GLU A 558 2.98 -37.79 0.76
N PRO A 559 3.45 -36.53 0.66
CA PRO A 559 2.73 -35.50 -0.09
C PRO A 559 2.92 -35.67 -1.60
N ASN A 560 1.84 -35.53 -2.36
CA ASN A 560 1.89 -35.34 -3.81
C ASN A 560 2.30 -33.90 -4.14
N LEU A 561 3.47 -33.74 -4.75
CA LEU A 561 4.05 -32.44 -5.09
C LEU A 561 3.79 -32.01 -6.55
N ASP A 562 3.10 -32.83 -7.35
CA ASP A 562 2.99 -32.65 -8.80
C ASP A 562 2.39 -31.29 -9.17
N GLN A 563 1.39 -30.83 -8.41
CA GLN A 563 0.77 -29.53 -8.66
C GLN A 563 1.78 -28.39 -8.54
N ILE A 564 2.59 -28.38 -7.49
CA ILE A 564 3.57 -27.31 -7.22
C ILE A 564 4.73 -27.41 -8.21
N LEU A 565 5.26 -28.62 -8.43
CA LEU A 565 6.42 -28.86 -9.30
C LEU A 565 6.12 -28.59 -10.78
N ASN A 566 4.87 -28.70 -11.22
CA ASN A 566 4.46 -28.43 -12.60
C ASN A 566 3.75 -27.08 -12.79
N ALA A 567 3.60 -26.28 -11.73
CA ALA A 567 3.01 -24.96 -11.82
C ALA A 567 3.88 -24.00 -12.65
N THR A 568 3.22 -23.08 -13.34
CA THR A 568 3.84 -22.00 -14.14
C THR A 568 3.71 -20.64 -13.45
N ASP A 569 2.79 -20.51 -12.50
CA ASP A 569 2.60 -19.31 -11.68
C ASP A 569 1.88 -19.67 -10.36
N MET A 570 1.92 -18.74 -9.40
CA MET A 570 1.29 -18.85 -8.08
C MET A 570 0.68 -17.50 -7.67
N LYS A 571 -0.52 -17.53 -7.09
CA LYS A 571 -1.14 -16.35 -6.46
C LYS A 571 -1.82 -16.68 -5.15
N LEU A 572 -1.88 -15.68 -4.27
CA LEU A 572 -2.69 -15.70 -3.06
C LEU A 572 -3.96 -14.91 -3.33
N GLN A 573 -5.11 -15.54 -3.20
CA GLN A 573 -6.41 -14.89 -3.37
C GLN A 573 -7.08 -14.74 -2.02
N PHE A 574 -7.25 -13.50 -1.58
CA PHE A 574 -7.98 -13.16 -0.36
C PHE A 574 -9.42 -12.82 -0.74
N THR A 575 -10.40 -13.46 -0.12
CA THR A 575 -11.83 -13.31 -0.45
C THR A 575 -12.65 -13.11 0.82
N ASN A 576 -13.86 -12.58 0.66
CA ASN A 576 -14.78 -12.31 1.77
C ASN A 576 -14.13 -11.48 2.89
N LEU A 577 -13.23 -10.56 2.51
CA LEU A 577 -12.55 -9.70 3.47
C LEU A 577 -13.52 -8.64 3.99
N GLN A 578 -13.40 -8.34 5.27
CA GLN A 578 -14.09 -7.22 5.90
C GLN A 578 -13.14 -6.55 6.88
N PHE A 579 -13.03 -5.23 6.79
CA PHE A 579 -12.22 -4.43 7.68
C PHE A 579 -13.10 -3.51 8.51
N LYS A 580 -12.74 -3.38 9.78
CA LYS A 580 -13.17 -2.29 10.63
C LYS A 580 -12.08 -1.22 10.63
N LEU A 581 -12.48 -0.02 10.27
CA LEU A 581 -11.64 1.16 10.22
C LEU A 581 -12.08 2.04 11.39
N THR A 582 -11.13 2.51 12.19
CA THR A 582 -11.42 3.39 13.32
C THR A 582 -10.44 4.54 13.33
N SER A 583 -10.89 5.77 13.46
CA SER A 583 -9.96 6.88 13.62
C SER A 583 -9.18 6.71 14.94
N LYS A 584 -7.87 6.97 14.89
CA LYS A 584 -7.02 7.03 16.09
C LYS A 584 -7.32 8.23 16.99
N VAL A 585 -8.07 9.21 16.48
CA VAL A 585 -8.40 10.46 17.19
C VAL A 585 -9.84 10.48 17.65
N ASP A 586 -10.77 10.03 16.81
CA ASP A 586 -12.17 9.84 17.19
C ASP A 586 -12.55 8.35 17.15
N PRO A 587 -12.53 7.64 18.30
CA PRO A 587 -12.91 6.23 18.35
C PRO A 587 -14.36 5.95 17.89
N ASN A 588 -15.24 6.96 17.87
CA ASN A 588 -16.61 6.83 17.38
C ASN A 588 -16.69 7.02 15.85
N ALA A 589 -15.64 7.57 15.22
CA ALA A 589 -15.48 7.58 13.78
C ALA A 589 -14.97 6.20 13.33
N SER A 590 -15.89 5.23 13.32
CA SER A 590 -15.63 3.88 12.84
C SER A 590 -16.51 3.53 11.65
N TYR A 591 -15.94 2.81 10.69
CA TYR A 591 -16.65 2.27 9.55
C TYR A 591 -16.28 0.80 9.37
N THR A 592 -17.27 -0.02 9.05
CA THR A 592 -17.02 -1.41 8.65
C THR A 592 -17.28 -1.54 7.16
N THR A 593 -16.28 -2.02 6.41
CA THR A 593 -16.43 -2.21 4.97
C THR A 593 -17.44 -3.31 4.64
N ASN A 594 -17.77 -3.43 3.36
CA ASN A 594 -18.47 -4.60 2.85
C ASN A 594 -17.69 -5.89 3.18
N ASN A 595 -18.43 -7.01 3.19
CA ASN A 595 -17.96 -8.31 3.66
C ASN A 595 -17.55 -9.26 2.51
N ASP A 596 -17.35 -8.73 1.32
CA ASP A 596 -17.05 -9.44 0.08
C ASP A 596 -15.82 -8.89 -0.66
N LEU A 597 -15.01 -8.08 0.01
CA LEU A 597 -13.80 -7.53 -0.60
C LEU A 597 -12.86 -8.67 -1.01
N THR A 598 -12.29 -8.54 -2.22
CA THR A 598 -11.42 -9.54 -2.81
C THR A 598 -10.12 -8.90 -3.30
N PHE A 599 -8.99 -9.43 -2.85
CA PHE A 599 -7.67 -8.98 -3.31
C PHE A 599 -6.86 -10.18 -3.80
N GLU A 600 -6.06 -9.96 -4.84
CA GLU A 600 -5.18 -10.99 -5.38
C GLU A 600 -3.74 -10.53 -5.29
N MET A 601 -2.92 -11.28 -4.58
CA MET A 601 -1.47 -11.09 -4.58
C MET A 601 -0.88 -12.02 -5.63
N LEU A 602 -0.50 -11.43 -6.78
CA LEU A 602 0.31 -12.14 -7.76
C LEU A 602 1.76 -12.08 -7.29
N LEU A 603 2.38 -13.23 -7.07
CA LEU A 603 3.76 -13.34 -6.64
C LEU A 603 4.75 -13.21 -7.82
N SER A 604 4.35 -12.49 -8.88
CA SER A 604 5.09 -12.41 -10.14
C SER A 604 5.67 -11.02 -10.38
N ASP A 605 6.85 -10.97 -10.99
CA ASP A 605 7.61 -9.76 -11.33
C ASP A 605 6.98 -8.93 -12.47
N LYS A 606 5.90 -9.42 -13.10
CA LYS A 606 5.18 -8.62 -14.10
C LYS A 606 4.15 -7.72 -13.43
N LYS A 607 4.46 -6.42 -13.37
CA LYS A 607 3.43 -5.37 -13.30
C LYS A 607 2.45 -5.60 -14.46
N VAL A 608 1.19 -5.87 -14.14
CA VAL A 608 0.08 -5.88 -15.10
C VAL A 608 -0.33 -4.44 -15.41
#